data_AF-U7NZX5-F1
#
_entry.id   AF-U7NZX5-F1
#
_cell.length_a   1.000
_cell.length_b   1.000
_cell.length_c   1.000
_cell.angle_alpha   90.00
_cell.angle_beta   90.00
_cell.angle_gamma   90.00
#
_symmetry.space_group_name_H-M   'P 1'
#
loop_
_entity.id
_entity.type
_entity.pdbx_description
1 polymer ?
#
loop_
_entity_poly.entity_id
_entity_poly.type
_entity_poly.pdbx_seq_one_letter_code
_entity_poly.pdbx_strand_id
1 'polypeptide(L)'
;MQLTYLGPLCAGLSHPVAAEIDAERFPASCYAVEVCDGAGVAGPIIEGDLLVVDEARPVQHADLVVMETAEGLRLFRSHRIGGSFRLVPASGGEGQRARPETCRGVVVRQARVCAA
;
A
#
# COMPACT_ATOMS: atom_id res chain seq x y z
N MET A 1 2.51 -7.97 6.66
CA MET A 1 1.39 -7.01 6.54
C MET A 1 0.55 -7.33 5.31
N GLN A 2 -0.59 -8.01 5.51
CA GLN A 2 -1.56 -8.38 4.47
C GLN A 2 -2.44 -7.20 4.08
N LEU A 3 -2.93 -7.20 2.84
CA LEU A 3 -3.83 -6.18 2.32
C LEU A 3 -5.07 -6.82 1.67
N THR A 4 -6.22 -6.18 1.83
CA THR A 4 -7.47 -6.49 1.11
C THR A 4 -7.67 -5.47 0.01
N TYR A 5 -7.90 -5.90 -1.23
CA TYR A 5 -8.25 -5.00 -2.33
C TYR A 5 -9.71 -4.54 -2.22
N LEU A 6 -9.94 -3.23 -2.23
CA LEU A 6 -11.28 -2.64 -2.10
C LEU A 6 -11.87 -2.17 -3.45
N GLY A 7 -11.03 -1.94 -4.46
CA GLY A 7 -11.48 -1.48 -5.77
C GLY A 7 -10.79 -0.21 -6.26
N PRO A 8 -11.05 0.19 -7.51
CA PRO A 8 -10.59 1.47 -8.07
C PRO A 8 -11.23 2.65 -7.33
N LEU A 9 -10.47 3.72 -7.07
CA LEU A 9 -11.02 4.90 -6.39
C LEU A 9 -12.13 5.59 -7.20
N CYS A 10 -12.00 5.61 -8.53
CA CYS A 10 -12.97 6.25 -9.42
C CYS A 10 -14.35 5.58 -9.43
N ALA A 11 -14.48 4.35 -8.93
CA ALA A 11 -15.74 3.64 -8.80
C ALA A 11 -16.50 4.00 -7.51
N GLY A 12 -15.91 4.83 -6.64
CA GLY A 12 -16.42 5.10 -5.30
C GLY A 12 -16.11 3.95 -4.33
N LEU A 13 -16.02 4.28 -3.04
CA LEU A 13 -15.72 3.32 -1.97
C LEU A 13 -16.84 3.29 -0.94
N SER A 14 -17.46 2.13 -0.78
CA SER A 14 -18.39 1.85 0.31
C SER A 14 -17.61 1.40 1.55
N HIS A 15 -16.83 2.31 2.15
CA HIS A 15 -16.01 2.03 3.32
C HIS A 15 -16.11 3.17 4.37
N PRO A 16 -16.19 2.88 5.69
CA PRO A 16 -16.33 3.92 6.71
C PRO A 16 -15.22 4.98 6.68
N VAL A 17 -13.99 4.57 6.37
CA VAL A 17 -12.80 5.46 6.26
C VAL A 17 -12.79 6.24 4.93
N ALA A 18 -13.62 5.88 3.94
CA ALA A 18 -13.61 6.53 2.63
C ALA A 18 -13.96 8.03 2.69
N ALA A 19 -14.70 8.47 3.70
CA ALA A 19 -15.01 9.89 3.91
C ALA A 19 -13.75 10.77 4.10
N GLU A 20 -12.64 10.17 4.54
CA GLU A 20 -11.34 10.86 4.70
C GLU A 20 -10.53 10.95 3.39
N ILE A 21 -11.06 10.39 2.30
CA ILE A 21 -10.43 10.32 0.98
C ILE A 21 -11.33 11.01 -0.04
N ASP A 22 -10.88 12.17 -0.50
CA ASP A 22 -11.48 12.85 -1.64
C ASP A 22 -11.03 12.16 -2.94
N ALA A 23 -11.82 11.18 -3.41
CA ALA A 23 -11.50 10.33 -4.55
C ALA A 23 -11.31 11.13 -5.86
N GLU A 24 -11.95 12.28 -6.01
CA GLU A 24 -11.85 13.13 -7.21
C GLU A 24 -10.46 13.75 -7.37
N ARG A 25 -9.66 13.80 -6.30
CA ARG A 25 -8.28 14.31 -6.33
C ARG A 25 -7.26 13.30 -6.81
N PHE A 26 -7.66 12.04 -7.01
CA PHE A 26 -6.76 10.98 -7.40
C PHE A 26 -6.92 10.61 -8.88
N PRO A 27 -5.82 10.33 -9.60
CA PRO A 27 -5.89 9.81 -10.96
C PRO A 27 -6.65 8.48 -11.04
N ALA A 28 -7.15 8.14 -12.24
CA ALA A 28 -7.83 6.88 -12.49
C ALA A 28 -6.95 5.62 -12.32
N SER A 29 -5.62 5.78 -12.22
CA SER A 29 -4.67 4.73 -11.86
C SER A 29 -4.67 4.38 -10.37
N CYS A 30 -5.41 5.13 -9.55
CA CYS A 30 -5.46 4.89 -8.12
C CYS A 30 -6.54 3.89 -7.72
N TYR A 31 -6.18 2.98 -6.82
CA TYR A 31 -7.08 2.03 -6.19
C TYR A 31 -6.88 2.01 -4.67
N ALA A 32 -7.85 1.46 -3.95
CA ALA A 32 -7.80 1.35 -2.50
C ALA A 32 -7.54 -0.07 -2.04
N VAL A 33 -6.79 -0.16 -0.94
CA VAL A 33 -6.59 -1.38 -0.16
C VAL A 33 -6.75 -1.09 1.32
N GLU A 34 -7.12 -2.10 2.08
CA GLU A 34 -7.21 -2.06 3.54
C GLU A 34 -6.16 -2.96 4.15
N VAL A 35 -5.56 -2.53 5.27
CA VAL A 35 -4.62 -3.35 6.04
C VAL A 35 -5.39 -4.35 6.89
N CYS A 36 -5.21 -5.65 6.62
CA CYS A 36 -5.97 -6.71 7.31
C CYS A 36 -5.52 -6.93 8.76
N ASP A 37 -6.41 -7.59 9.50
CA ASP A 37 -6.17 -8.00 10.88
C ASP A 37 -4.93 -8.88 11.03
N GLY A 38 -4.14 -8.62 12.08
CA GLY A 38 -2.93 -9.39 12.37
C GLY A 38 -1.72 -9.08 11.48
N ALA A 39 -1.77 -7.99 10.71
CA ALA A 39 -0.65 -7.51 9.89
C ALA A 39 0.61 -7.07 10.68
N GLY A 40 0.51 -6.96 12.01
CA GLY A 40 1.52 -6.43 12.93
C GLY A 40 1.03 -5.13 13.56
N VAL A 41 1.00 -5.07 14.90
CA VAL A 41 0.28 -4.05 15.69
C VAL A 41 1.10 -2.82 16.11
N ALA A 42 2.29 -2.60 15.55
CA ALA A 42 3.13 -1.47 15.93
C ALA A 42 3.84 -0.84 14.73
N GLY A 43 3.50 0.41 14.43
CA GLY A 43 4.12 1.18 13.36
C GLY A 43 3.25 2.34 12.87
N PRO A 44 3.74 3.12 11.89
CA PRO A 44 2.95 4.18 11.27
C PRO A 44 1.74 3.64 10.50
N ILE A 45 1.79 2.37 10.06
CA ILE A 45 0.69 1.67 9.39
C ILE A 45 0.22 0.54 10.29
N ILE A 46 -1.08 0.47 10.54
CA ILE A 46 -1.72 -0.54 11.38
C ILE A 46 -2.98 -1.08 10.70
N GLU A 47 -3.55 -2.11 11.32
CA GLU A 47 -4.84 -2.71 10.98
C GLU A 47 -5.97 -1.68 10.80
N GLY A 48 -6.80 -1.88 9.78
CA GLY A 48 -7.91 -0.99 9.42
C GLY A 48 -7.51 0.29 8.70
N ASP A 49 -6.20 0.54 8.49
CA ASP A 49 -5.76 1.64 7.64
C ASP A 49 -6.21 1.42 6.20
N LEU A 50 -6.76 2.47 5.61
CA LEU A 50 -7.05 2.51 4.18
C LEU A 50 -5.87 3.18 3.46
N LEU A 51 -5.31 2.48 2.49
CA LEU A 51 -4.19 2.95 1.68
C LEU A 51 -4.66 3.16 0.24
N VAL A 52 -4.32 4.32 -0.32
CA VAL A 52 -4.47 4.57 -1.75
C VAL A 52 -3.17 4.22 -2.45
N VAL A 53 -3.27 3.39 -3.48
CA VAL A 53 -2.15 2.91 -4.27
C VAL A 53 -2.29 3.44 -5.70
N ASP A 54 -1.22 4.04 -6.22
CA ASP A 54 -1.13 4.48 -7.62
C ASP A 54 -0.28 3.47 -8.42
N GLU A 55 -0.91 2.78 -9.37
CA GLU A 55 -0.23 1.78 -10.21
C GLU A 55 0.65 2.39 -11.30
N ALA A 56 0.43 3.66 -11.65
CA ALA A 56 1.20 4.37 -12.68
C ALA A 56 2.46 5.05 -12.12
N ARG A 57 2.59 5.15 -10.79
CA ARG A 57 3.70 5.83 -10.14
C ARG A 57 4.96 4.96 -10.12
N PRO A 58 6.11 5.44 -10.66
CA PRO A 58 7.35 4.68 -10.65
C PRO A 58 7.93 4.59 -9.24
N VAL A 59 8.31 3.38 -8.82
CA VAL A 59 8.83 3.12 -7.47
C VAL A 59 10.19 3.78 -7.25
N GLN A 60 10.31 4.56 -6.17
CA GLN A 60 11.53 5.21 -5.69
C GLN A 60 12.06 4.56 -4.41
N HIS A 61 13.19 5.05 -3.89
CA HIS A 61 13.72 4.61 -2.60
C HIS A 61 12.81 5.07 -1.45
N ALA A 62 12.60 4.21 -0.45
CA ALA A 62 11.77 4.42 0.74
C ALA A 62 10.26 4.57 0.50
N ASP A 63 9.79 4.36 -0.73
CA ASP A 63 8.37 4.23 -1.03
C ASP A 63 7.77 3.02 -0.32
N LEU A 64 6.49 3.14 0.02
CA LEU A 64 5.66 2.00 0.39
C LEU A 64 5.02 1.44 -0.87
N VAL A 65 5.10 0.13 -1.03
CA VAL A 65 4.82 -0.53 -2.30
C VAL A 65 3.96 -1.75 -2.04
N VAL A 66 2.93 -1.93 -2.87
CA VAL A 66 2.11 -3.13 -2.87
C VAL A 66 2.68 -4.13 -3.87
N MET A 67 2.77 -5.39 -3.45
CA MET A 67 3.18 -6.50 -4.30
C MET A 67 2.25 -7.69 -4.05
N GLU A 68 1.92 -8.42 -5.11
CA GLU A 68 1.20 -9.67 -5.02
C GLU A 68 2.18 -10.82 -4.79
N THR A 69 1.91 -11.63 -3.77
CA THR A 69 2.69 -12.81 -3.40
C THR A 69 1.81 -14.05 -3.50
N ALA A 70 2.39 -15.25 -3.29
CA ALA A 70 1.61 -16.48 -3.20
C ALA A 70 0.53 -16.44 -2.09
N GLU A 71 0.69 -15.57 -1.08
CA GLU A 71 -0.22 -15.40 0.05
C GLU A 71 -1.17 -14.19 -0.13
N GLY A 72 -1.22 -13.61 -1.34
CA GLY A 72 -2.03 -12.44 -1.67
C GLY A 72 -1.25 -11.12 -1.61
N LEU A 73 -1.99 -10.00 -1.54
CA LEU A 73 -1.42 -8.66 -1.52
C LEU A 73 -0.70 -8.38 -0.19
N ARG A 74 0.52 -7.85 -0.32
CA ARG A 74 1.44 -7.59 0.80
C ARG A 74 2.07 -6.21 0.66
N LEU A 75 2.32 -5.57 1.78
CA LEU A 75 2.97 -4.25 1.85
C LEU A 75 4.47 -4.38 2.12
N PHE A 76 5.27 -3.64 1.35
CA PHE A 76 6.72 -3.57 1.47
C PHE A 76 7.21 -2.12 1.49
N ARG A 77 8.40 -1.90 2.03
CA ARG A 77 9.19 -0.67 1.84
C ARG A 77 10.29 -0.94 0.83
N SER A 78 10.44 -0.05 -0.14
CA SER A 78 11.51 -0.14 -1.14
C SER A 78 12.83 0.39 -0.59
N HIS A 79 13.91 -0.30 -0.94
CA HIS A 79 15.27 0.09 -0.63
C HIS A 79 16.10 0.00 -1.92
N ARG A 80 16.54 1.14 -2.41
CA ARG A 80 17.53 1.23 -3.49
C ARG A 80 18.93 1.31 -2.89
N ILE A 81 19.79 0.36 -3.24
CA ILE A 81 21.20 0.32 -2.83
C ILE A 81 22.03 0.20 -4.10
N GLY A 82 22.69 1.30 -4.49
CA GLY A 82 23.32 1.43 -5.80
C GLY A 82 22.30 1.21 -6.94
N GLY A 83 22.62 0.32 -7.88
CA GLY A 83 21.73 -0.08 -8.97
C GLY A 83 20.69 -1.15 -8.60
N SER A 84 20.72 -1.69 -7.38
CA SER A 84 19.83 -2.78 -6.97
C SER A 84 18.57 -2.29 -6.25
N PHE A 85 17.47 -2.98 -6.51
CA PHE A 85 16.17 -2.75 -5.88
C PHE A 85 15.82 -3.91 -4.93
N ARG A 86 15.51 -3.58 -3.68
CA ARG A 86 15.15 -4.52 -2.62
C ARG A 86 13.82 -4.10 -1.99
N LEU A 87 12.96 -5.06 -1.68
CA LEU A 87 11.73 -4.85 -0.92
C LEU A 87 11.87 -5.48 0.46
N VAL A 88 11.60 -4.71 1.51
CA VAL A 88 11.58 -5.17 2.90
C VAL A 88 10.13 -5.20 3.36
N PRO A 89 9.61 -6.31 3.93
CA PRO A 89 8.23 -6.34 4.41
C PRO A 89 7.96 -5.19 5.38
N ALA A 90 6.81 -4.52 5.25
CA ALA A 90 6.47 -3.38 6.10
C ALA A 90 6.32 -3.76 7.59
N SER A 91 6.01 -5.03 7.86
CA SER A 91 5.98 -5.63 9.20
C SER A 91 7.36 -6.01 9.76
N GLY A 92 8.45 -5.66 9.06
CA GLY A 92 9.80 -6.11 9.38
C GLY A 92 10.09 -7.53 8.86
N GLY A 93 11.38 -7.90 8.90
CA GLY A 93 11.88 -9.19 8.40
C GLY A 93 12.94 -9.03 7.31
N GLU A 94 13.30 -10.15 6.68
CA GLU A 94 14.30 -10.16 5.63
C GLU A 94 13.74 -9.58 4.33
N GLY A 95 14.45 -8.59 3.76
CA GLY A 95 14.10 -8.06 2.46
C GLY A 95 14.60 -8.93 1.31
N GLN A 96 13.87 -8.94 0.21
CA GLN A 96 14.18 -9.67 -1.01
C GLN A 96 14.54 -8.74 -2.17
N ARG A 97 15.36 -9.20 -3.12
CA ARG A 97 15.55 -8.48 -4.38
C ARG A 97 14.24 -8.53 -5.18
N ALA A 98 13.90 -7.43 -5.81
CA ALA A 98 12.72 -7.34 -6.67
C ALA A 98 13.05 -6.52 -7.91
N ARG A 99 12.13 -6.50 -8.87
CA ARG A 99 12.18 -5.55 -9.98
C ARG A 99 11.00 -4.59 -9.86
N PRO A 100 11.10 -3.34 -10.29
CA PRO A 100 9.99 -2.40 -10.21
C PRO A 100 8.70 -2.93 -10.87
N GLU A 101 8.83 -3.72 -11.94
CA GLU A 101 7.69 -4.25 -12.71
C GLU A 101 6.91 -5.34 -11.95
N THR A 102 7.47 -5.91 -10.88
CA THR A 102 6.74 -6.86 -10.02
C THR A 102 5.85 -6.15 -9.00
N CYS A 103 5.96 -4.83 -8.88
CA CYS A 103 5.17 -4.03 -7.94
C CYS A 103 3.82 -3.68 -8.57
N ARG A 104 2.74 -3.78 -7.79
CA ARG A 104 1.38 -3.41 -8.22
C ARG A 104 1.15 -1.90 -8.19
N GLY A 105 1.90 -1.18 -7.35
CA GLY A 105 1.86 0.28 -7.28
C GLY A 105 2.46 0.83 -6.00
N VAL A 106 2.55 2.15 -5.93
CA VAL A 106 3.10 2.90 -4.80
C VAL A 106 1.97 3.44 -3.94
N VAL A 107 2.05 3.30 -2.63
CA VAL A 107 1.12 3.93 -1.69
C VAL A 107 1.34 5.45 -1.70
N VAL A 108 0.31 6.19 -2.05
CA VAL A 108 0.34 7.67 -2.17
C VAL A 108 -0.45 8.39 -1.08
N ARG A 109 -1.34 7.67 -0.39
CA ARG A 109 -2.12 8.20 0.74
C ARG A 109 -2.43 7.09 1.74
N GLN A 110 -2.43 7.45 3.01
CA GLN A 110 -2.96 6.65 4.12
C GLN A 110 -4.09 7.45 4.77
N ALA A 111 -5.17 6.77 5.12
CA ALA A 111 -6.28 7.32 5.88
C ALA A 111 -6.66 6.36 7.01
N ARG A 112 -7.09 6.92 8.14
CA ARG A 112 -7.55 6.20 9.33
C ARG A 112 -8.67 6.99 9.97
N VAL A 113 -9.70 6.30 10.45
CA VAL A 113 -10.68 6.91 11.35
C VAL A 113 -10.04 6.98 12.74
N CYS A 114 -9.69 8.18 13.19
CA CYS A 114 -9.42 8.41 14.60
C CYS A 114 -10.76 8.53 15.32
N ALA A 115 -10.94 7.81 16.43
CA ALA A 115 -12.00 8.15 17.37
C ALA A 115 -11.78 9.61 17.82
N ALA A 116 -12.82 10.43 17.70
CA ALA A 116 -12.83 11.82 18.17
C ALA A 116 -12.88 11.89 19.70
#